data_AF-A0AA35CPA2-F1
#
_entry.id   AF-A0AA35CPA2-F1
#
_cell.length_a   1.000
_cell.length_b   1.000
_cell.length_c   1.000
_cell.angle_alpha   90.00
_cell.angle_beta   90.00
_cell.angle_gamma   90.00
#
_symmetry.space_group_name_H-M   'P 1'
#
loop_
_entity.id
_entity.type
_entity.pdbx_description
1 polymer ?
#
loop_
_entity_poly.entity_id
_entity_poly.type
_entity_poly.pdbx_seq_one_letter_code
_entity_poly.pdbx_strand_id
1 'polypeptide(L)' 'MPVHQDIQACIQQCQQVEAQLRNMAAADVNPQAKKMLSEGAHHLRLCIEECQWSLQQLQAATAAAALA' A
#
# COMPACT_ATOMS: atom_id res chain seq x y z
N MET A 1 1.59 -5.05 -20.62
CA MET A 1 0.38 -5.66 -20.05
C MET A 1 -0.26 -4.70 -19.05
N PRO A 2 -1.59 -4.54 -19.05
CA PRO A 2 -2.32 -3.57 -18.21
C PRO A 2 -2.27 -3.88 -16.69
N VAL A 3 -1.90 -5.09 -16.28
CA VAL A 3 -1.82 -5.53 -14.87
C VAL A 3 -0.95 -4.62 -13.99
N HIS A 4 0.11 -4.00 -14.54
CA HIS A 4 0.94 -3.07 -13.78
C HIS A 4 0.21 -1.76 -13.41
N GLN A 5 -0.72 -1.30 -14.24
CA GLN A 5 -1.49 -0.08 -13.97
C GLN A 5 -2.53 -0.31 -12.87
N ASP A 6 -3.17 -1.48 -12.86
CA ASP A 6 -4.16 -1.84 -11.84
C ASP A 6 -3.53 -1.91 -10.44
N ILE A 7 -2.31 -2.49 -10.34
CA ILE A 7 -1.58 -2.53 -9.07
C ILE A 7 -1.15 -1.13 -8.63
N GLN A 8 -0.73 -0.26 -9.56
CA GLN A 8 -0.40 1.13 -9.22
C GLN A 8 -1.63 1.90 -8.72
N ALA A 9 -2.79 1.73 -9.35
CA ALA A 9 -4.04 2.32 -8.90
C ALA A 9 -4.44 1.81 -7.51
N CYS A 10 -4.29 0.51 -7.27
CA CYS A 10 -4.50 -0.11 -5.95
C CYS A 10 -3.59 0.51 -4.89
N ILE A 11 -2.29 0.66 -5.16
CA ILE A 11 -1.33 1.32 -4.25
C ILE A 11 -1.79 2.74 -3.91
N GLN A 12 -2.20 3.53 -4.90
CA GLN A 12 -2.67 4.90 -4.68
C GLN A 12 -3.93 4.94 -3.81
N GLN A 13 -4.88 4.04 -4.05
CA GLN A 13 -6.08 3.95 -3.24
C GLN A 13 -5.76 3.54 -1.79
N CYS A 14 -4.89 2.55 -1.60
CA CYS A 14 -4.44 2.14 -0.28
C CYS A 14 -3.74 3.28 0.48
N GLN A 15 -2.93 4.11 -0.20
CA GLN A 15 -2.29 5.28 0.40
C GLN A 15 -3.32 6.31 0.90
N GLN A 16 -4.39 6.53 0.13
CA GLN A 16 -5.48 7.42 0.55
C GLN A 16 -6.21 6.87 1.78
N VAL A 17 -6.54 5.58 1.79
CA VAL A 17 -7.21 4.94 2.93
C VAL A 17 -6.30 4.92 4.16
N GLU A 18 -5.01 4.63 4.01
CA GLU A 18 -4.03 4.72 5.10
C GLU A 18 -4.07 6.10 5.77
N ALA A 19 -3.99 7.17 4.97
CA ALA A 19 -4.02 8.54 5.49
C ALA A 19 -5.35 8.86 6.20
N GLN A 20 -6.47 8.40 5.66
CA GLN A 20 -7.79 8.56 6.29
C GLN A 20 -7.85 7.85 7.66
N LEU A 21 -7.40 6.60 7.73
CA LEU A 21 -7.36 5.84 8.99
C LEU A 21 -6.48 6.51 10.04
N ARG A 22 -5.31 7.05 9.64
CA ARG A 22 -4.44 7.80 10.55
C ARG A 22 -5.12 9.08 11.07
N ASN A 23 -5.81 9.81 10.21
CA ASN A 23 -6.54 11.02 10.60
C ASN A 23 -7.69 10.68 11.55
N MET A 24 -8.43 9.61 11.29
CA MET A 24 -9.48 9.11 12.19
C MET A 24 -8.90 8.71 13.54
N ALA A 25 -7.80 7.95 13.56
CA ALA A 25 -7.13 7.54 14.80
C ALA A 25 -6.67 8.76 15.62
N ALA A 26 -6.15 9.80 14.96
CA ALA A 26 -5.71 11.02 15.63
C ALA A 26 -6.88 11.76 16.29
N ALA A 27 -8.05 11.78 15.65
CA ALA A 27 -9.25 12.47 16.11
C ALA A 27 -10.10 11.67 17.12
N ASP A 28 -9.94 10.34 17.18
CA ASP A 28 -10.76 9.50 18.04
C ASP A 28 -10.35 9.60 19.52
N VAL A 29 -11.35 9.75 20.39
CA VAL A 29 -11.21 9.81 21.85
C VAL A 29 -11.29 8.44 22.51
N ASN A 30 -11.84 7.44 21.82
CA ASN A 30 -11.92 6.07 22.29
C ASN A 30 -10.57 5.35 22.08
N PRO A 31 -9.88 4.90 23.15
CA PRO A 31 -8.55 4.28 23.01
C PRO A 31 -8.53 3.00 22.18
N GLN A 32 -9.60 2.21 22.24
CA GLN A 32 -9.70 0.96 21.47
C GLN A 32 -9.90 1.24 19.98
N ALA A 33 -10.79 2.19 19.63
CA ALA A 33 -10.98 2.62 18.25
C ALA A 33 -9.69 3.19 17.66
N LYS A 34 -9.01 4.07 18.41
CA LYS A 34 -7.70 4.62 18.03
C LYS A 34 -6.66 3.54 17.74
N LYS A 35 -6.57 2.51 18.59
CA LYS A 35 -5.67 1.37 18.38
C LYS A 35 -6.04 0.64 17.09
N MET A 36 -7.30 0.25 16.90
CA MET A 36 -7.72 -0.48 15.70
C MET A 36 -7.48 0.29 14.40
N LEU A 37 -7.76 1.59 14.39
CA LEU A 37 -7.51 2.47 13.23
C LEU A 37 -6.01 2.59 12.93
N SER A 38 -5.18 2.69 13.97
CA SER A 38 -3.72 2.75 13.83
C SER A 38 -3.12 1.45 13.31
N GLU A 39 -3.59 0.31 13.82
CA GLU A 39 -3.19 -1.03 13.33
C GLU A 39 -3.63 -1.25 11.88
N GLY A 40 -4.86 -0.87 11.53
CA GLY A 40 -5.35 -0.95 10.14
C GLY A 40 -4.52 -0.11 9.17
N ALA A 41 -4.19 1.12 9.54
CA ALA A 41 -3.27 1.96 8.77
C ALA A 41 -1.87 1.34 8.64
N HIS A 42 -1.34 0.75 9.71
CA HIS A 42 -0.06 0.07 9.69
C HIS A 42 -0.06 -1.12 8.72
N HIS A 43 -1.09 -1.97 8.74
CA HIS A 43 -1.21 -3.10 7.82
C HIS A 43 -1.36 -2.67 6.35
N LEU A 44 -2.12 -1.60 6.07
CA LEU A 44 -2.18 -1.05 4.71
C LEU A 44 -0.81 -0.56 4.24
N ARG A 45 -0.04 0.08 5.12
CA ARG A 45 1.31 0.54 4.81
C ARG A 45 2.24 -0.61 4.43
N LEU A 46 2.23 -1.71 5.20
CA LEU A 46 3.00 -2.92 4.88
C LEU A 46 2.56 -3.51 3.53
N CYS A 47 1.25 -3.61 3.30
CA CYS A 47 0.73 -4.12 2.02
C CYS A 47 1.23 -3.28 0.82
N ILE A 48 1.24 -1.95 0.94
CA ILE A 48 1.77 -1.04 -0.09
C ILE A 48 3.25 -1.33 -0.36
N GLU A 49 4.06 -1.51 0.69
CA GLU A 49 5.50 -1.79 0.58
C GLU A 49 5.74 -3.12 -0.16
N GLU A 50 5.01 -4.17 0.19
CA GLU A 50 5.08 -5.47 -0.49
C GLU A 50 4.66 -5.38 -1.97
N CYS A 51 3.61 -4.61 -2.28
CA CYS A 51 3.17 -4.40 -3.66
C CYS A 51 4.22 -3.64 -4.47
N GLN A 52 4.84 -2.60 -3.89
CA GLN A 52 5.91 -1.84 -4.52
C GLN A 52 7.13 -2.71 -4.79
N TRP A 53 7.56 -3.50 -3.81
CA TRP A 53 8.66 -4.45 -3.97
C TRP A 53 8.36 -5.46 -5.09
N SER A 54 7.16 -6.06 -5.08
CA SER A 54 6.74 -7.03 -6.11
C SER A 54 6.78 -6.42 -7.51
N LEU A 55 6.31 -5.17 -7.66
CA LEU A 55 6.38 -4.45 -8.93
C LEU A 55 7.83 -4.18 -9.38
N GLN A 56 8.72 -3.79 -8.47
CA GLN A 56 10.14 -3.59 -8.78
C GLN A 56 10.78 -4.89 -9.28
N GLN A 57 10.49 -6.02 -8.64
CA GLN A 57 11.01 -7.32 -9.04
C GLN A 57 10.50 -7.75 -10.42
N LEU A 58 9.22 -7.52 -10.72
CA LEU A 58 8.66 -7.78 -12.04
C LEU A 58 9.32 -6.92 -13.12
N GLN A 59 9.53 -5.63 -12.86
CA GLN A 59 10.22 -4.73 -13.78
C GLN A 59 11.66 -5.17 -14.03
N ALA A 60 12.41 -5.52 -12.99
CA ALA A 60 13.78 -6.02 -13.10
C ALA A 60 13.85 -7.32 -13.92
N ALA A 61 12.93 -8.27 -13.68
CA ALA A 61 12.86 -9.51 -14.44
C ALA A 61 12.56 -9.28 -15.92
N THR A 62 11.62 -8.36 -16.23
CA THR A 62 11.33 -8.00 -17.63
C THR A 62 12.50 -7.33 -18.34
N ALA A 63 13.27 -6.48 -17.64
CA ALA A 63 14.45 -5.83 -18.19
C ALA A 63 15.58 -6.83 -18.48
N ALA A 64 15.82 -7.78 -17.57
CA ALA A 64 16.80 -8.84 -17.76
C ALA A 64 16.45 -9.74 -18.97
N ALA A 65 15.17 -10.07 -19.16
CA ALA A 65 14.71 -10.86 -20.30
C ALA A 65 14.81 -10.14 -21.65
N ALA A 66 14.81 -8.79 -21.66
CA ALA A 66 14.93 -8.00 -22.90
C ALA A 66 16.38 -7.84 -23.40
N LEU A 67 17.38 -8.19 -22.57
CA LEU A 67 18.81 -8.11 -22.88
C LEU A 67 19.43 -9.46 -23.26
N ALA A 68 18.65 -10.55 -23.20
CA ALA A 68 19.03 -11.91 -23.56
C ALA A 68 18.51 -12.28 -24.95
#